data_AF-A0A945XZS5-F1
#
_entry.id   AF-A0A945XZS5-F1
#
_cell.length_a   1.000
_cell.length_b   1.000
_cell.length_c   1.000
_cell.angle_alpha   90.00
_cell.angle_beta   90.00
_cell.angle_gamma   90.00
#
_symmetry.space_group_name_H-M   'P 1'
#
loop_
_entity.id
_entity.type
_entity.pdbx_description
1 polymer ?
#
loop_
_entity_poly.entity_id
_entity_poly.type
_entity_poly.pdbx_seq_one_letter_code
_entity_poly.pdbx_strand_id
1 'polypeptide(L)'
;MSVTLTNVFDADANTADVAEAVSDDGYAVIHGTLDSDALGALKSDLQPYLDVAHSGHDPFMGSLTKRFGALISKSPAVQQLIMDPTVLAVADHILLPSCARYHVHYTGVMHLEPGETQQILHRDTSIYPIANP
;
A
#
# COMPACT_ATOMS: atom_id res chain seq x y z
N MET A 1 -20.21 -13.33 -3.74
CA MET A 1 -19.47 -13.57 -4.99
C MET A 1 -18.04 -13.88 -4.61
N SER A 2 -17.47 -14.99 -5.09
CA SER A 2 -16.04 -15.24 -4.94
C SER A 2 -15.32 -14.43 -6.01
N VAL A 3 -14.45 -13.51 -5.59
CA VAL A 3 -13.56 -12.77 -6.50
C VAL A 3 -12.33 -13.64 -6.71
N THR A 4 -12.08 -14.05 -7.96
CA THR A 4 -10.83 -14.71 -8.32
C THR A 4 -9.82 -13.63 -8.67
N LEU A 5 -8.68 -13.61 -7.97
CA LEU A 5 -7.56 -12.74 -8.32
C LEU A 5 -6.91 -13.28 -9.60
N THR A 6 -6.76 -12.42 -10.60
CA THR A 6 -6.18 -12.76 -11.91
C THR A 6 -4.75 -12.24 -12.07
N ASN A 7 -4.42 -11.11 -11.43
CA ASN A 7 -3.12 -10.44 -11.56
C ASN A 7 -2.24 -10.76 -10.36
N VAL A 8 -1.75 -11.99 -10.31
CA VAL A 8 -0.92 -12.53 -9.23
C VAL A 8 0.46 -12.89 -9.79
N PHE A 9 1.50 -12.32 -9.19
CA PHE A 9 2.89 -12.40 -9.64
C PHE A 9 3.81 -12.87 -8.50
N ASP A 10 4.94 -13.47 -8.85
CA ASP A 10 6.04 -13.72 -7.92
C ASP A 10 6.95 -12.48 -7.83
N ALA A 11 7.80 -12.42 -6.79
CA ALA A 11 8.67 -11.27 -6.52
C ALA A 11 9.69 -10.95 -7.62
N ASP A 12 10.03 -11.93 -8.47
CA ASP A 12 10.95 -11.79 -9.60
C ASP A 12 10.24 -11.62 -10.95
N ALA A 13 8.92 -11.40 -10.93
CA ALA A 13 8.15 -11.13 -12.14
C ALA A 13 8.70 -9.92 -12.91
N ASN A 14 8.52 -9.94 -14.22
CA ASN A 14 8.87 -8.82 -15.07
C ASN A 14 8.04 -7.59 -14.67
N THR A 15 8.72 -6.50 -14.32
CA THR A 15 8.08 -5.29 -13.83
C THR A 15 7.18 -4.61 -14.87
N ALA A 16 7.45 -4.82 -16.16
CA ALA A 16 6.59 -4.33 -17.23
C ALA A 16 5.22 -5.03 -17.24
N ASP A 17 5.19 -6.35 -17.01
CA ASP A 17 3.96 -7.14 -16.97
C ASP A 17 3.10 -6.73 -15.75
N VAL A 18 3.76 -6.44 -14.62
CA VAL A 18 3.09 -5.91 -13.42
C VAL A 18 2.50 -4.52 -13.70
N ALA A 19 3.25 -3.64 -14.36
CA ALA A 19 2.77 -2.30 -14.70
C ALA A 19 1.59 -2.32 -15.68
N GLU A 20 1.61 -3.20 -16.68
CA GLU A 20 0.51 -3.42 -17.61
C GLU A 20 -0.75 -3.92 -16.89
N ALA A 21 -0.62 -4.91 -15.98
CA ALA A 21 -1.73 -5.41 -15.18
C ALA A 21 -2.38 -4.32 -14.30
N VAL A 22 -1.58 -3.42 -13.71
CA VAL A 22 -2.13 -2.29 -12.96
C VAL A 22 -2.81 -1.27 -13.89
N SER A 23 -2.27 -1.03 -15.08
CA SER A 23 -2.87 -0.13 -16.07
C SER A 23 -4.22 -0.65 -16.57
N ASP A 24 -4.31 -1.94 -16.89
CA ASP A 24 -5.49 -2.55 -17.53
C ASP A 24 -6.60 -2.88 -16.54
N ASP A 25 -6.25 -3.43 -15.37
CA ASP A 25 -7.24 -3.93 -14.40
C ASP A 25 -7.28 -3.11 -13.10
N GLY A 26 -6.35 -2.17 -12.90
CA GLY A 26 -6.28 -1.32 -11.72
C GLY A 26 -5.65 -1.98 -10.48
N TYR A 27 -5.09 -3.18 -10.60
CA TYR A 27 -4.43 -3.87 -9.48
C TYR A 27 -3.43 -4.94 -9.93
N ALA A 28 -2.46 -5.22 -9.05
CA ALA A 28 -1.58 -6.38 -9.10
C ALA A 28 -1.24 -6.86 -7.68
N VAL A 29 -1.07 -8.15 -7.49
CA VAL A 29 -0.62 -8.78 -6.23
C VAL A 29 0.72 -9.44 -6.47
N ILE A 30 1.73 -9.05 -5.69
CA ILE A 30 3.08 -9.62 -5.77
C ILE A 30 3.33 -10.44 -4.51
N HIS A 31 3.63 -11.72 -4.68
CA HIS A 31 3.96 -12.63 -3.59
C HIS A 31 5.46 -12.64 -3.32
N GLY A 32 5.83 -12.76 -2.05
CA GLY A 32 7.23 -12.96 -1.65
C GLY A 32 8.11 -11.70 -1.74
N THR A 33 7.53 -10.50 -1.79
CA THR A 33 8.30 -9.23 -1.81
C THR A 33 9.20 -9.07 -0.59
N LEU A 34 8.78 -9.59 0.57
CA LEU A 34 9.61 -9.69 1.76
C LEU A 34 9.80 -11.16 2.12
N ASP A 35 11.05 -11.54 2.39
CA ASP A 35 11.33 -12.80 3.06
C ASP A 35 10.89 -12.77 4.53
N SER A 36 10.99 -13.91 5.21
CA SER A 36 10.56 -14.06 6.61
C SER A 36 11.30 -13.13 7.56
N ASP A 37 12.58 -12.87 7.28
CA ASP A 37 13.46 -12.12 8.17
C ASP A 37 13.19 -10.62 8.04
N ALA A 38 13.06 -10.12 6.81
CA ALA A 38 12.67 -8.75 6.51
C ALA A 38 11.25 -8.45 7.01
N LEU A 39 10.32 -9.39 6.88
CA LEU A 39 8.96 -9.25 7.45
C LEU A 39 9.00 -9.22 8.99
N GLY A 40 9.83 -10.04 9.61
CA GLY A 40 10.04 -10.04 11.06
C GLY A 40 10.61 -8.72 11.56
N ALA A 41 11.64 -8.19 10.87
CA ALA A 41 12.24 -6.89 11.16
C ALA A 41 11.22 -5.75 11.02
N LEU A 42 10.47 -5.72 9.90
CA LEU A 42 9.41 -4.72 9.69
C LEU A 42 8.38 -4.73 10.82
N LYS A 43 7.93 -5.90 11.26
CA LYS A 43 6.99 -6.03 12.38
C LYS A 43 7.61 -5.48 13.67
N SER A 44 8.86 -5.85 13.97
CA SER A 44 9.57 -5.38 15.16
C SER A 44 9.76 -3.86 15.17
N ASP A 45 10.14 -3.27 14.03
CA ASP A 45 10.32 -1.82 13.87
C ASP A 45 9.02 -1.06 14.13
N LEU A 46 7.90 -1.61 13.66
CA LEU A 46 6.60 -0.93 13.71
C LEU A 46 5.82 -1.21 15.01
N GLN A 47 6.14 -2.27 15.75
CA GLN A 47 5.40 -2.68 16.95
C GLN A 47 5.29 -1.58 18.02
N PRO A 48 6.37 -0.85 18.39
CA PRO A 48 6.28 0.20 19.41
C PRO A 48 5.31 1.33 19.04
N TYR A 49 5.15 1.59 17.74
CA TYR A 49 4.22 2.59 17.24
C TYR A 49 2.78 2.07 17.20
N LEU A 50 2.61 0.78 16.91
CA LEU A 50 1.30 0.13 16.95
C LEU A 50 0.75 0.07 18.38
N ASP A 51 1.60 -0.20 19.37
CA ASP A 51 1.21 -0.30 20.79
C ASP A 51 0.59 0.99 21.33
N VAL A 52 1.01 2.14 20.80
CA VAL A 52 0.52 3.47 21.21
C VAL A 52 -0.41 4.12 20.18
N ALA A 53 -0.69 3.45 19.06
CA ALA A 53 -1.52 4.01 18.01
C ALA A 53 -2.98 4.18 18.48
N HIS A 54 -3.57 5.32 18.11
CA HIS A 54 -4.98 5.59 18.36
C HIS A 54 -5.85 4.90 17.29
N SER A 55 -7.08 4.58 17.68
CA SER A 55 -8.09 4.10 16.74
C SER A 55 -8.65 5.25 15.89
N GLY A 56 -9.21 4.92 14.74
CA GLY A 56 -9.92 5.88 13.90
C GLY A 56 -11.11 6.53 14.62
N HIS A 57 -11.48 7.72 14.18
CA HIS A 57 -12.48 8.56 14.84
C HIS A 57 -13.73 8.80 13.97
N ASP A 58 -13.83 8.16 12.81
CA ASP A 58 -14.96 8.28 11.89
C ASP A 58 -15.21 6.93 11.17
N PRO A 59 -16.37 6.76 10.50
CA PRO A 59 -16.73 5.50 9.86
C PRO A 59 -15.77 5.03 8.76
N PHE A 60 -15.07 5.96 8.12
CA PHE A 60 -14.09 5.62 7.09
C PHE A 60 -12.78 5.17 7.73
N MET A 61 -12.33 5.85 8.77
CA MET A 61 -11.12 5.49 9.51
C MET A 61 -11.29 4.21 10.34
N GLY A 62 -12.51 3.92 10.81
CA GLY A 62 -12.85 2.73 11.60
C GLY A 62 -12.56 2.91 13.09
N SER A 63 -13.57 2.68 13.95
CA SER A 63 -13.44 2.90 15.40
C SER A 63 -12.56 1.89 16.12
N LEU A 64 -12.23 0.78 15.46
CA LEU A 64 -11.37 -0.32 15.94
C LEU A 64 -10.17 -0.55 15.00
N THR A 65 -9.81 0.45 14.20
CA THR A 65 -8.65 0.40 13.31
C THR A 65 -7.56 1.29 13.87
N LYS A 66 -6.44 0.71 14.32
CA LYS A 66 -5.25 1.47 14.72
C LYS A 66 -4.53 1.97 13.48
N ARG A 67 -4.23 3.27 13.46
CA ARG A 67 -3.55 3.92 12.33
C ARG A 67 -2.37 4.76 12.79
N PHE A 68 -1.27 4.68 12.06
CA PHE A 68 -0.14 5.60 12.21
C PHE A 68 0.63 5.70 10.89
N GLY A 69 1.17 6.89 10.63
CA GLY A 69 1.85 7.21 9.37
C GLY A 69 3.37 7.34 9.50
N ALA A 70 4.00 7.93 8.49
CA ALA A 70 5.43 8.26 8.43
C ALA A 70 6.31 7.03 8.66
N LEU A 71 6.03 5.95 7.91
CA LEU A 71 6.71 4.67 8.10
C LEU A 71 8.16 4.70 7.60
N ILE A 72 8.46 5.55 6.61
CA ILE A 72 9.83 5.75 6.09
C ILE A 72 10.80 6.12 7.23
N SER A 73 10.36 6.93 8.20
CA SER A 73 11.20 7.33 9.33
C SER A 73 11.27 6.28 10.46
N LYS A 74 10.56 5.16 10.32
CA LYS A 74 10.35 4.16 11.39
C LYS A 74 10.96 2.81 11.08
N SER A 75 11.15 2.46 9.81
CA SER A 75 11.67 1.15 9.42
C SER A 75 12.55 1.24 8.16
N PRO A 76 13.79 0.71 8.20
CA PRO A 76 14.62 0.52 7.01
C PRO A 76 13.96 -0.39 5.96
N ALA A 77 13.18 -1.38 6.37
CA ALA A 77 12.47 -2.26 5.43
C ALA A 77 11.45 -1.48 4.59
N VAL A 78 10.78 -0.47 5.16
CA VAL A 78 9.89 0.43 4.40
C VAL A 78 10.67 1.30 3.42
N GLN A 79 11.87 1.77 3.80
CA GLN A 79 12.74 2.52 2.89
C GLN A 79 13.20 1.67 1.70
N GLN A 80 13.39 0.36 1.89
CA GLN A 80 13.71 -0.55 0.81
C GLN A 80 12.48 -0.82 -0.08
N LEU A 81 11.33 -1.13 0.53
CA LEU A 81 10.09 -1.39 -0.21
C LEU A 81 9.64 -0.25 -1.11
N ILE A 82 9.79 1.00 -0.65
CA ILE A 82 9.37 2.15 -1.44
C ILE A 82 10.29 2.42 -2.63
N MET A 83 11.50 1.86 -2.59
CA MET A 83 12.50 1.92 -3.65
C MET A 83 12.55 0.61 -4.46
N ASP A 84 11.62 -0.31 -4.23
CA ASP A 84 11.55 -1.57 -4.96
C ASP A 84 11.42 -1.29 -6.48
N PRO A 85 12.21 -1.98 -7.33
CA PRO A 85 12.17 -1.76 -8.77
C PRO A 85 10.78 -1.94 -9.39
N THR A 86 9.95 -2.83 -8.85
CA THR A 86 8.59 -3.06 -9.33
C THR A 86 7.69 -1.89 -8.98
N VAL A 87 7.77 -1.38 -7.74
CA VAL A 87 7.02 -0.19 -7.31
C VAL A 87 7.38 1.02 -8.17
N LEU A 88 8.67 1.25 -8.41
CA LEU A 88 9.14 2.36 -9.25
C LEU A 88 8.72 2.18 -10.71
N ALA A 89 8.80 0.97 -11.28
CA ALA A 89 8.38 0.72 -12.65
C ALA A 89 6.88 0.96 -12.86
N VAL A 90 6.04 0.53 -11.92
CA VAL A 90 4.59 0.78 -11.94
C VAL A 90 4.32 2.29 -11.85
N ALA A 91 4.97 2.99 -10.92
CA ALA A 91 4.81 4.43 -10.77
C ALA A 91 5.28 5.21 -12.01
N ASP A 92 6.42 4.82 -12.58
CA ASP A 92 6.97 5.42 -13.81
C ASP A 92 6.00 5.25 -14.97
N HIS A 93 5.50 4.03 -15.18
CA HIS A 93 4.59 3.70 -16.27
C HIS A 93 3.27 4.49 -16.19
N ILE A 94 2.70 4.62 -14.99
CA ILE A 94 1.38 5.24 -14.79
C ILE A 94 1.46 6.76 -14.68
N LEU A 95 2.44 7.30 -13.95
CA LEU A 95 2.45 8.71 -13.55
C LEU A 95 3.27 9.61 -14.48
N LEU A 96 4.45 9.17 -14.93
CA LEU A 96 5.34 10.02 -15.74
C LEU A 96 4.79 10.45 -17.11
N PRO A 97 3.85 9.74 -17.76
CA PRO A 97 3.16 10.28 -18.93
C PRO A 97 2.40 11.60 -18.65
N SER A 98 2.05 11.85 -17.38
CA SER A 98 1.24 12.99 -16.95
C SER A 98 1.97 13.95 -15.99
N CYS A 99 3.19 13.65 -15.55
CA CYS A 99 3.95 14.51 -14.64
C CYS A 99 5.46 14.44 -14.89
N ALA A 100 6.19 15.50 -14.52
CA ALA A 100 7.65 15.52 -14.64
C ALA A 100 8.34 14.64 -13.59
N ARG A 101 7.75 14.54 -12.39
CA ARG A 101 8.22 13.75 -11.23
C ARG A 101 7.03 13.45 -10.32
N TYR A 102 7.09 12.33 -9.60
CA TYR A 102 6.17 11.99 -8.53
C TYR A 102 6.91 11.90 -7.19
N HIS A 103 6.16 11.94 -6.09
CA HIS A 103 6.68 11.73 -4.75
C HIS A 103 5.71 10.84 -3.97
N VAL A 104 6.22 10.27 -2.89
CA VAL A 104 5.41 9.53 -1.93
C VAL A 104 4.38 10.48 -1.33
N HIS A 105 3.10 10.13 -1.42
CA HIS A 105 2.03 10.88 -0.78
C HIS A 105 1.89 10.49 0.71
N TYR A 106 1.81 9.19 0.99
CA TYR A 106 1.57 8.67 2.33
C TYR A 106 2.17 7.28 2.50
N THR A 107 2.66 6.98 3.70
CA THR A 107 2.93 5.62 4.17
C THR A 107 2.28 5.48 5.54
N GLY A 108 1.57 4.36 5.76
CA GLY A 108 0.91 4.13 7.03
C GLY A 108 0.47 2.70 7.24
N VAL A 109 0.23 2.37 8.50
CA VAL A 109 -0.35 1.11 8.94
C VAL A 109 -1.84 1.30 9.17
N MET A 110 -2.61 0.29 8.78
CA MET A 110 -4.03 0.15 9.07
C MET A 110 -4.22 -1.22 9.71
N HIS A 111 -4.25 -1.27 11.03
CA HIS A 111 -4.37 -2.50 11.80
C HIS A 111 -5.79 -2.64 12.32
N LEU A 112 -6.55 -3.56 11.73
CA LEU A 112 -7.93 -3.83 12.09
C LEU A 112 -7.97 -4.77 13.30
N GLU A 113 -8.54 -4.30 14.39
CA GLU A 113 -8.79 -5.14 15.58
C GLU A 113 -10.03 -6.03 15.36
N PRO A 114 -10.16 -7.14 16.10
CA PRO A 114 -11.34 -7.98 16.03
C PRO A 114 -12.64 -7.21 16.27
N GLY A 115 -13.62 -7.38 15.37
CA GLY A 115 -14.92 -6.71 15.45
C GLY A 115 -15.01 -5.37 14.70
N GLU A 116 -13.94 -4.95 14.01
CA GLU A 116 -14.01 -3.80 13.10
C GLU A 116 -14.99 -4.03 11.93
N THR A 117 -15.50 -2.92 11.41
CA THR A 117 -16.46 -2.84 10.32
C THR A 117 -15.78 -2.76 8.94
N GLN A 118 -16.51 -3.17 7.90
CA GLN A 118 -16.04 -3.05 6.53
C GLN A 118 -16.07 -1.58 6.08
N GLN A 119 -14.96 -1.09 5.51
CA GLN A 119 -14.96 0.21 4.84
C GLN A 119 -15.85 0.20 3.60
N ILE A 120 -16.50 1.32 3.32
CA ILE A 120 -17.24 1.50 2.06
C ILE A 120 -16.28 1.41 0.85
N LEU A 121 -16.78 0.96 -0.29
CA LEU A 121 -16.01 1.02 -1.53
C LEU A 121 -15.74 2.48 -1.91
N HIS A 122 -14.49 2.81 -2.19
CA HIS A 122 -14.03 4.17 -2.47
C HIS A 122 -12.86 4.17 -3.46
N ARG A 123 -12.52 5.37 -3.96
CA ARG A 123 -11.26 5.63 -4.69
C ARG A 123 -10.38 6.53 -3.85
N ASP A 124 -9.13 6.16 -3.63
CA ASP A 124 -8.19 6.94 -2.81
C ASP A 124 -7.93 8.34 -3.35
N THR A 125 -8.04 8.54 -4.66
CA THR A 125 -7.93 9.83 -5.34
C THR A 125 -9.03 10.83 -4.96
N SER A 126 -10.12 10.37 -4.33
CA SER A 126 -11.25 11.23 -3.93
C SER A 126 -10.89 12.25 -2.83
N ILE A 127 -9.69 12.16 -2.25
CA ILE A 127 -9.14 13.19 -1.37
C ILE A 127 -8.79 14.48 -2.13
N TYR A 128 -8.52 14.39 -3.44
CA TYR A 128 -8.26 15.54 -4.28
C TYR A 128 -9.57 16.06 -4.86
N PRO A 129 -9.81 17.38 -4.85
CA PRO A 129 -11.06 17.97 -5.35
C PRO A 129 -11.07 18.05 -6.88
N ILE A 130 -10.77 16.95 -7.56
CA ILE A 130 -10.75 16.80 -9.01
C ILE A 130 -11.60 15.60 -9.42
N ALA A 131 -12.12 15.62 -10.65
CA ALA A 131 -12.88 14.47 -11.17
C ALA A 131 -11.95 13.27 -11.35
N ASN A 132 -12.42 12.09 -10.93
CA ASN A 132 -11.75 10.83 -11.28
C ASN A 132 -11.95 10.56 -12.77
N PRO A 133 -10.90 10.12 -13.50
CA PRO A 133 -11.03 9.71 -14.89
C PRO A 133 -11.97 8.52 -15.06
#